data_AF-A0A167FH86-F1
#
_entry.id   AF-A0A167FH86-F1
#
_cell.length_a   1.000
_cell.length_b   1.000
_cell.length_c   1.000
_cell.angle_alpha   90.00
_cell.angle_beta   90.00
_cell.angle_gamma   90.00
#
_symmetry.space_group_name_H-M   'P 1'
#
loop_
_entity.id
_entity.type
_entity.pdbx_description
1 polymer ?
#
loop_
_entity_poly.entity_id
_entity_poly.type
_entity_poly.pdbx_seq_one_letter_code
_entity_poly.pdbx_strand_id
1 'polypeptide(L)'
;MAYKKKVTVNGKRSIEQEVKSDSQAKNLLTVKSSNYENSKDSPRGPKAKISKKSTQLALLAKAKKVKKQRVYTEKELGIPKLNKSIDPEGIKKPRGKKGKVFADKNAMLRILHTVNEQLDSKNASKLEKARQLEEIRETKRKEMELKEQEKEEKLTKKKSELKKRKRKDTKKPEAEKEPLGQKKVSFA
;
A
#
# COMPACT_ATOMS: atom_id res chain seq x y z
N MET A 1 6.40 65.18 -22.54
CA MET A 1 5.41 64.33 -21.84
C MET A 1 6.07 63.72 -20.61
N ALA A 2 5.65 64.09 -19.40
CA ALA A 2 6.28 63.62 -18.16
C ALA A 2 5.62 62.32 -17.67
N TYR A 3 6.39 61.24 -17.58
CA TYR A 3 5.95 59.96 -17.05
C TYR A 3 5.83 60.03 -15.52
N LYS A 4 4.62 59.93 -14.98
CA LYS A 4 4.38 59.83 -13.52
C LYS A 4 4.62 58.41 -13.05
N LYS A 5 5.72 58.15 -12.34
CA LYS A 5 5.92 56.89 -11.59
C LYS A 5 4.99 56.86 -10.39
N LYS A 6 4.05 55.91 -10.36
CA LYS A 6 3.25 55.61 -9.16
C LYS A 6 4.15 54.90 -8.15
N VAL A 7 4.48 55.58 -7.05
CA VAL A 7 5.24 54.98 -5.93
C VAL A 7 4.23 54.42 -4.93
N THR A 8 4.05 53.11 -4.93
CA THR A 8 3.30 52.40 -3.88
C THR A 8 4.20 52.19 -2.68
N VAL A 9 3.99 52.96 -1.62
CA VAL A 9 4.92 53.03 -0.48
C VAL A 9 4.74 51.88 0.53
N ASN A 10 3.63 51.13 0.54
CA ASN A 10 3.42 50.05 1.53
C ASN A 10 2.79 48.79 0.93
N GLY A 11 3.48 48.16 -0.04
CA GLY A 11 3.15 46.81 -0.47
C GLY A 11 3.65 45.79 0.55
N LYS A 12 2.77 44.90 1.04
CA LYS A 12 3.18 43.75 1.86
C LYS A 12 4.22 42.95 1.09
N ARG A 13 5.43 42.77 1.63
CA ARG A 13 6.43 41.86 1.04
C ARG A 13 5.91 40.44 1.20
N SER A 14 5.44 39.83 0.12
CA SER A 14 5.20 38.38 0.12
C SER A 14 6.55 37.68 0.07
N ILE A 15 6.76 36.72 0.97
CA ILE A 15 7.95 35.86 0.96
C ILE A 15 7.65 34.76 -0.06
N GLU A 16 7.62 35.13 -1.33
CA GLU A 16 7.57 34.18 -2.42
C GLU A 16 8.99 33.95 -2.93
N GLN A 17 9.30 32.69 -3.21
CA GLN A 17 10.62 32.33 -3.72
C GLN A 17 10.83 33.01 -5.08
N GLU A 18 11.90 33.82 -5.21
CA GLU A 18 12.23 34.59 -6.42
C GLU A 18 12.31 33.72 -7.68
N VAL A 19 12.65 32.43 -7.49
CA VAL A 19 12.66 31.38 -8.53
C VAL A 19 11.31 31.21 -9.23
N LYS A 20 10.19 31.58 -8.58
CA LYS A 20 8.83 31.43 -9.14
C LYS A 20 8.28 32.71 -9.76
N SER A 21 8.71 33.87 -9.29
CA SER A 21 8.20 35.17 -9.71
C SER A 21 9.05 35.80 -10.83
N ASP A 22 10.38 35.62 -10.79
CA ASP A 22 11.28 36.19 -11.79
C ASP A 22 11.38 35.30 -13.04
N SER A 23 11.11 35.91 -14.20
CA SER A 23 11.18 35.25 -15.50
C SER A 23 12.62 34.86 -15.88
N GLN A 24 13.62 35.64 -15.47
CA GLN A 24 15.02 35.32 -15.72
C GLN A 24 15.46 34.11 -14.89
N ALA A 25 15.12 34.09 -13.60
CA ALA A 25 15.37 32.96 -12.71
C ALA A 25 14.62 31.67 -13.14
N LYS A 26 13.37 31.77 -13.60
CA LYS A 26 12.59 30.63 -14.12
C LYS A 26 13.27 29.94 -15.31
N ASN A 27 13.98 30.70 -16.14
CA ASN A 27 14.63 30.15 -17.33
C ASN A 27 15.91 29.34 -17.03
N LEU A 28 16.51 29.53 -15.86
CA LEU A 28 17.73 28.84 -15.39
C LEU A 28 17.43 27.49 -14.72
N LEU A 29 16.16 27.18 -14.44
CA LEU A 29 15.77 25.89 -13.87
C LEU A 29 15.89 24.76 -14.91
N THR A 30 16.50 23.67 -14.49
CA THR A 30 16.75 22.47 -15.32
C THR A 30 15.47 21.68 -15.65
N VAL A 31 14.39 21.89 -14.90
CA VAL A 31 13.10 21.20 -15.08
C VAL A 31 12.01 22.23 -15.40
N LYS A 32 11.79 22.48 -16.69
CA LYS A 32 10.66 23.28 -17.17
C LYS A 32 9.45 22.37 -17.41
N SER A 33 8.76 21.95 -16.35
CA SER A 33 7.52 21.18 -16.49
C SER A 33 6.32 22.13 -16.65
N SER A 34 5.70 22.15 -17.83
CA SER A 34 4.46 22.90 -18.12
C SER A 34 3.25 22.46 -17.27
N ASN A 35 3.36 21.33 -16.57
CA ASN A 35 2.29 20.75 -15.76
C ASN A 35 2.16 21.34 -14.34
N TYR A 36 3.09 22.20 -13.89
CA TYR A 36 3.08 22.69 -12.50
C TYR A 36 2.08 23.83 -12.27
N GLU A 37 1.89 24.71 -13.25
CA GLU A 37 0.96 25.85 -13.17
C GLU A 37 -0.51 25.41 -13.26
N ASN A 38 -0.80 24.22 -13.82
CA ASN A 38 -2.16 23.68 -13.96
C ASN A 38 -2.52 22.62 -12.89
N SER A 39 -1.73 22.52 -11.81
CA SER A 39 -1.89 21.48 -10.78
C SER A 39 -3.18 21.57 -9.93
N LYS A 40 -4.00 22.61 -10.14
CA LYS A 40 -5.35 22.70 -9.57
C LYS A 40 -6.41 21.93 -10.37
N ASP A 41 -6.11 21.53 -11.60
CA ASP A 41 -6.97 20.64 -12.38
C ASP A 41 -6.54 19.19 -12.14
N SER A 42 -7.36 18.45 -11.40
CA SER A 42 -7.15 17.02 -11.14
C SER A 42 -6.84 16.28 -12.45
N PRO A 43 -5.81 15.40 -12.50
CA PRO A 43 -5.47 14.68 -13.72
C PRO A 43 -6.67 13.80 -14.09
N ARG A 44 -7.38 14.16 -15.16
CA ARG A 44 -8.39 13.30 -15.76
C ARG A 44 -7.66 12.09 -16.34
N GLY A 45 -7.56 11.03 -15.53
CA GLY A 45 -7.12 9.72 -16.01
C GLY A 45 -7.95 9.30 -17.23
N PRO A 46 -7.37 8.50 -18.15
CA PRO A 46 -8.07 8.09 -19.35
C PRO A 46 -9.26 7.22 -18.96
N LYS A 47 -10.48 7.78 -19.06
CA LYS A 47 -11.72 7.01 -18.88
C LYS A 47 -11.94 6.15 -20.11
N ALA A 48 -11.38 4.94 -20.11
CA ALA A 48 -11.70 3.93 -21.10
C ALA A 48 -13.19 3.58 -20.98
N LYS A 49 -14.00 3.99 -21.97
CA LYS A 49 -15.41 3.59 -22.07
C LYS A 49 -15.48 2.14 -22.54
N ILE A 50 -15.56 1.20 -21.60
CA ILE A 50 -15.77 -0.21 -21.91
C ILE A 50 -17.20 -0.37 -22.43
N SER A 51 -17.34 -0.56 -23.75
CA SER A 51 -18.66 -0.77 -24.37
C SER A 51 -19.22 -2.13 -23.94
N LYS A 52 -20.49 -2.17 -23.51
CA LYS A 52 -21.20 -3.37 -23.00
C LYS A 52 -21.47 -4.44 -24.08
N LYS A 53 -20.80 -4.40 -25.23
CA LYS A 53 -20.96 -5.35 -26.35
C LYS A 53 -20.13 -6.62 -26.21
N SER A 54 -19.19 -6.68 -25.26
CA SER A 54 -18.32 -7.85 -25.05
C SER A 54 -19.00 -9.02 -24.32
N THR A 55 -20.09 -8.78 -23.59
CA THR A 55 -20.73 -9.81 -22.76
C THR A 55 -21.60 -10.77 -23.58
N GLN A 56 -22.28 -10.28 -24.63
CA GLN A 56 -23.09 -11.14 -25.51
C GLN A 56 -22.22 -12.05 -26.40
N LEU A 57 -21.09 -11.54 -26.91
CA LEU A 57 -20.14 -12.35 -27.67
C LEU A 57 -19.47 -13.43 -26.79
N ALA A 58 -19.17 -13.09 -25.53
CA ALA A 58 -18.61 -14.03 -24.56
C ALA A 58 -19.60 -15.13 -24.12
N LEU A 59 -20.90 -14.83 -24.02
CA LEU A 59 -21.94 -15.83 -23.75
C LEU A 59 -22.16 -16.76 -24.96
N LEU A 60 -22.16 -16.23 -26.19
CA LEU A 60 -22.31 -17.04 -27.41
C LEU A 60 -21.09 -17.97 -27.63
N ALA A 61 -19.89 -17.51 -27.26
CA ALA A 61 -18.66 -18.32 -27.26
C ALA A 61 -18.66 -19.44 -26.20
N LYS A 62 -19.42 -19.29 -25.10
CA LYS A 62 -19.61 -20.35 -24.08
C LYS A 62 -20.67 -21.38 -24.47
N ALA A 63 -21.71 -20.97 -25.22
CA ALA A 63 -22.81 -21.86 -25.63
C ALA A 63 -22.42 -22.85 -26.73
N LYS A 64 -21.47 -22.49 -27.61
CA LYS A 64 -20.85 -23.45 -28.53
C LYS A 64 -19.61 -24.01 -27.83
N LYS A 65 -19.70 -25.23 -27.30
CA LYS A 65 -18.52 -26.07 -27.05
C LYS A 65 -17.83 -26.27 -28.40
N VAL A 66 -17.01 -25.30 -28.82
CA VAL A 66 -16.19 -25.40 -30.02
C VAL A 66 -15.26 -26.56 -29.75
N LYS A 67 -15.62 -27.73 -30.30
CA LYS A 67 -14.79 -28.92 -30.28
C LYS A 67 -13.44 -28.46 -30.84
N LYS A 68 -12.39 -28.57 -30.04
CA LYS A 68 -11.04 -28.18 -30.45
C LYS A 68 -10.77 -28.88 -31.79
N GLN A 69 -10.43 -28.10 -32.81
CA GLN A 69 -10.11 -28.68 -34.11
C GLN A 69 -8.95 -29.66 -33.93
N ARG A 70 -9.02 -30.78 -34.65
CA ARG A 70 -7.99 -31.81 -34.58
C ARG A 70 -6.69 -31.22 -35.12
N VAL A 71 -5.70 -31.08 -34.24
CA VAL A 71 -4.36 -30.64 -34.62
C VAL A 71 -3.61 -31.88 -35.06
N TYR A 72 -3.36 -31.98 -36.37
CA TYR A 72 -2.55 -33.08 -36.92
C TYR A 72 -1.09 -32.89 -36.54
N THR A 73 -0.45 -33.98 -36.17
CA THR A 73 0.99 -33.98 -35.89
C THR A 73 1.78 -33.99 -37.20
N GLU A 74 3.02 -33.47 -37.19
CA GLU A 74 3.89 -33.38 -38.37
C GLU A 74 4.04 -34.74 -39.11
N LYS A 75 3.92 -35.85 -38.37
CA LYS A 75 3.97 -37.22 -38.91
C LYS A 75 2.71 -37.59 -39.70
N GLU A 76 1.54 -37.16 -39.25
CA GLU A 76 0.26 -37.42 -39.91
C GLU A 76 0.12 -36.62 -41.21
N LEU A 77 0.80 -35.48 -41.30
CA LEU A 77 0.84 -34.63 -42.50
C LEU A 77 1.89 -35.07 -43.53
N GLY A 78 2.60 -36.18 -43.29
CA GLY A 78 3.59 -36.71 -44.23
C GLY A 78 4.78 -35.79 -44.49
N ILE A 79 5.05 -34.83 -43.61
CA ILE A 79 6.11 -33.84 -43.80
C ILE A 79 7.45 -34.57 -43.60
N PRO A 80 8.33 -34.61 -44.62
CA PRO A 80 9.63 -35.24 -44.47
C PRO A 80 10.42 -34.51 -43.38
N LYS A 81 10.89 -35.28 -42.39
CA LYS A 81 11.73 -34.74 -41.32
C LYS A 81 13.07 -34.34 -41.93
N LEU A 82 13.33 -33.05 -42.05
CA LEU A 82 14.67 -32.58 -42.40
C LEU A 82 15.69 -33.10 -41.38
N ASN A 83 16.93 -33.25 -41.84
CA ASN A 83 18.10 -33.42 -40.99
C ASN A 83 18.24 -32.16 -40.12
N LYS A 84 17.59 -32.18 -38.95
CA LYS A 84 17.82 -31.26 -37.83
C LYS A 84 19.21 -31.57 -37.28
N SER A 85 20.24 -31.23 -38.05
CA SER A 85 21.62 -31.53 -37.70
C SER A 85 21.95 -30.72 -36.45
N ILE A 86 21.98 -31.42 -35.32
CA ILE A 86 22.48 -30.98 -34.02
C ILE A 86 21.49 -30.04 -33.30
N ASP A 87 20.66 -30.61 -32.43
CA ASP A 87 20.24 -29.84 -31.26
C ASP A 87 21.54 -29.32 -30.61
N PRO A 88 21.79 -27.99 -30.53
CA PRO A 88 23.03 -27.50 -29.95
C PRO A 88 23.13 -28.03 -28.52
N GLU A 89 24.32 -28.51 -28.14
CA GLU A 89 24.59 -28.94 -26.78
C GLU A 89 24.12 -27.84 -25.80
N GLY A 90 23.04 -28.13 -25.06
CA GLY A 90 22.42 -27.18 -24.14
C GLY A 90 20.89 -27.08 -24.20
N ILE A 91 20.22 -27.47 -25.30
CA ILE A 91 18.74 -27.39 -25.41
C ILE A 91 18.04 -28.66 -24.88
N LYS A 92 18.78 -29.71 -24.53
CA LYS A 92 18.23 -30.84 -23.79
C LYS A 92 18.14 -30.46 -22.32
N LYS A 93 16.97 -29.99 -21.88
CA LYS A 93 16.66 -29.83 -20.44
C LYS A 93 17.03 -31.14 -19.74
N PRO A 94 18.04 -31.18 -18.86
CA PRO A 94 18.43 -32.41 -18.21
C PRO A 94 17.25 -32.92 -17.42
N ARG A 95 16.67 -34.05 -17.85
CA ARG A 95 15.75 -34.80 -17.00
C ARG A 95 16.61 -35.30 -15.84
N GLY A 96 16.44 -34.70 -14.66
CA GLY A 96 17.08 -35.19 -13.45
C GLY A 96 16.89 -36.70 -13.31
N LYS A 97 17.88 -37.40 -12.73
CA LYS A 97 17.76 -38.84 -12.46
C LYS A 97 16.46 -39.09 -11.71
N LYS A 98 15.63 -40.04 -12.16
CA LYS A 98 14.35 -40.40 -11.54
C LYS A 98 14.59 -40.66 -10.04
N GLY A 99 13.98 -39.85 -9.17
CA GLY A 99 14.15 -39.94 -7.71
C GLY A 99 15.20 -39.01 -7.08
N LYS A 100 15.98 -38.23 -7.87
CA LYS A 100 16.89 -37.20 -7.33
C LYS A 100 16.26 -35.80 -7.47
N VAL A 101 15.84 -35.25 -6.35
CA VAL A 101 15.36 -33.86 -6.23
C VAL A 101 16.56 -32.98 -5.88
N PHE A 102 16.93 -32.06 -6.77
CA PHE A 102 18.13 -31.22 -6.58
C PHE A 102 17.91 -30.08 -5.57
N ALA A 103 16.66 -29.67 -5.36
CA ALA A 103 16.27 -28.73 -4.31
C ALA A 103 14.79 -28.91 -4.00
N ASP A 104 14.41 -28.83 -2.73
CA ASP A 104 13.01 -28.75 -2.34
C ASP A 104 12.37 -27.47 -2.91
N LYS A 105 11.11 -27.57 -3.35
CA LYS A 105 10.37 -26.42 -3.92
C LYS A 105 10.39 -25.20 -2.99
N ASN A 106 10.31 -25.43 -1.69
CA ASN A 106 10.35 -24.38 -0.67
C ASN A 106 11.73 -23.73 -0.55
N ALA A 107 12.80 -24.53 -0.66
CA ALA A 107 14.17 -24.02 -0.63
C ALA A 107 14.47 -23.17 -1.87
N MET A 108 14.01 -23.61 -3.05
CA MET A 108 14.15 -22.84 -4.29
C MET A 108 13.42 -21.49 -4.21
N LEU A 109 12.17 -21.48 -3.71
CA LEU A 109 11.42 -20.24 -3.52
C LEU A 109 12.13 -19.30 -2.54
N ARG A 110 12.61 -19.82 -1.40
CA ARG A 110 13.34 -19.01 -0.43
C ARG A 110 14.58 -18.37 -1.04
N ILE A 111 15.38 -19.13 -1.80
CA ILE A 111 16.57 -18.62 -2.48
C ILE A 111 16.19 -17.49 -3.45
N LEU A 112 15.16 -17.69 -4.28
CA LEU A 112 14.67 -16.67 -5.21
C LEU A 112 14.23 -15.39 -4.49
N HIS A 113 13.54 -15.52 -3.35
CA HIS A 113 13.16 -14.37 -2.53
C HIS A 113 14.38 -13.61 -2.01
N THR A 114 15.35 -14.30 -1.37
CA THR A 114 16.57 -13.63 -0.88
C THR A 114 17.38 -12.97 -2.00
N VAL A 115 17.48 -13.59 -3.17
CA VAL A 115 18.21 -13.02 -4.31
C VAL A 115 17.50 -11.79 -4.85
N ASN A 116 16.17 -11.84 -5.00
CA ASN A 116 15.38 -10.70 -5.45
C ASN A 116 15.44 -9.55 -4.43
N GLU A 117 15.31 -9.81 -3.14
CA GLU A 117 15.48 -8.78 -2.09
C GLU A 117 16.86 -8.10 -2.15
N GLN A 118 17.92 -8.88 -2.36
CA GLN A 118 19.26 -8.34 -2.52
C GLN A 118 19.41 -7.51 -3.81
N LEU A 119 18.83 -7.96 -4.92
CA LEU A 119 18.88 -7.25 -6.20
C LEU A 119 18.02 -6.00 -6.18
N ASP A 120 16.83 -6.06 -5.62
CA ASP A 120 15.93 -4.93 -5.45
C ASP A 120 16.59 -3.87 -4.54
N SER A 121 17.31 -4.28 -3.49
CA SER A 121 18.07 -3.32 -2.67
C SER A 121 19.19 -2.59 -3.43
N LYS A 122 19.77 -3.22 -4.46
CA LYS A 122 20.85 -2.67 -5.29
C LYS A 122 20.31 -1.88 -6.50
N ASN A 123 19.20 -2.33 -7.07
CA ASN A 123 18.58 -1.79 -8.28
C ASN A 123 17.46 -0.80 -7.98
N ALA A 124 17.04 -0.67 -6.71
CA ALA A 124 16.03 0.28 -6.31
C ALA A 124 16.43 1.68 -6.77
N SER A 125 15.53 2.29 -7.53
CA SER A 125 15.63 3.70 -7.86
C SER A 125 15.70 4.51 -6.56
N LYS A 126 16.46 5.62 -6.57
CA LYS A 126 16.58 6.50 -5.38
C LYS A 126 15.21 6.92 -4.82
N LEU A 127 14.19 7.01 -5.67
CA LEU A 127 12.81 7.33 -5.30
C LEU A 127 12.12 6.21 -4.52
N GLU A 128 12.36 4.95 -4.87
CA GLU A 128 11.76 3.81 -4.21
C GLU A 128 12.33 3.61 -2.81
N LYS A 129 13.64 3.75 -2.65
CA LYS A 129 14.29 3.77 -1.34
C LYS A 129 13.80 4.93 -0.46
N ALA A 130 13.56 6.11 -1.05
CA ALA A 130 13.00 7.25 -0.33
C ALA A 130 11.57 6.97 0.15
N ARG A 131 10.72 6.37 -0.69
CA ARG A 131 9.35 5.96 -0.33
C ARG A 131 9.33 4.90 0.77
N GLN A 132 10.19 3.88 0.68
CA GLN A 132 10.31 2.86 1.73
C GLN A 132 10.74 3.47 3.07
N LEU A 133 11.70 4.41 3.07
CA LEU A 133 12.11 5.09 4.30
C LEU A 133 11.02 6.03 4.85
N GLU A 134 10.23 6.66 3.99
CA GLU A 134 9.06 7.45 4.39
C GLU A 134 7.98 6.57 5.03
N GLU A 135 7.67 5.42 4.42
CA GLU A 135 6.73 4.44 4.96
C GLU A 135 7.19 3.88 6.32
N ILE A 136 8.49 3.58 6.49
CA ILE A 136 9.06 3.18 7.78
C ILE A 136 8.96 4.31 8.83
N ARG A 137 9.09 5.57 8.41
CA ARG A 137 8.92 6.71 9.34
C ARG A 137 7.47 6.91 9.73
N GLU A 138 6.54 6.79 8.79
CA GLU A 138 5.10 6.90 9.05
C GLU A 138 4.59 5.79 9.97
N THR A 139 5.00 4.55 9.72
CA THR A 139 4.67 3.40 10.58
C THR A 139 5.19 3.60 11.99
N LYS A 140 6.46 4.01 12.16
CA LYS A 140 7.02 4.33 13.49
C LYS A 140 6.30 5.48 14.19
N ARG A 141 5.89 6.53 13.46
CA ARG A 141 5.09 7.63 14.04
C ARG A 141 3.74 7.13 14.53
N LYS A 142 3.03 6.34 13.72
CA LYS A 142 1.73 5.74 14.10
C LYS A 142 1.88 4.83 15.32
N GLU A 143 2.91 3.99 15.38
CA GLU A 143 3.17 3.15 16.55
C GLU A 143 3.47 3.95 17.82
N MET A 144 4.20 5.06 17.72
CA MET A 144 4.47 5.94 18.87
C MET A 144 3.19 6.65 19.32
N GLU A 145 2.39 7.16 18.39
CA GLU A 145 1.10 7.80 18.69
C GLU A 145 0.15 6.84 19.40
N LEU A 146 0.04 5.59 18.92
CA LEU A 146 -0.76 4.55 19.58
C LEU A 146 -0.24 4.27 20.99
N LYS A 147 1.08 4.19 21.18
CA LYS A 147 1.69 3.99 22.52
C LYS A 147 1.43 5.18 23.45
N GLU A 148 1.41 6.39 22.94
CA GLU A 148 1.10 7.59 23.72
C GLU A 148 -0.38 7.62 24.12
N GLN A 149 -1.28 7.37 23.17
CA GLN A 149 -2.72 7.24 23.42
C GLN A 149 -3.01 6.18 24.49
N GLU A 150 -2.39 5.00 24.39
CA GLU A 150 -2.53 3.96 25.43
C GLU A 150 -2.08 4.43 26.82
N LYS A 151 -0.98 5.19 26.90
CA LYS A 151 -0.48 5.73 28.18
C LYS A 151 -1.46 6.77 28.73
N GLU A 152 -1.95 7.67 27.89
CA GLU A 152 -2.94 8.67 28.28
C GLU A 152 -4.26 8.03 28.74
N GLU A 153 -4.75 7.03 28.03
CA GLU A 153 -5.91 6.24 28.43
C GLU A 153 -5.71 5.58 29.80
N LYS A 154 -4.54 4.97 30.04
CA LYS A 154 -4.22 4.35 31.33
C LYS A 154 -4.21 5.40 32.46
N LEU A 155 -3.64 6.58 32.21
CA LEU A 155 -3.59 7.67 33.19
C LEU A 155 -4.97 8.28 33.45
N THR A 156 -5.78 8.52 32.41
CA THR A 156 -7.14 9.05 32.54
C THR A 156 -8.06 8.08 33.26
N LYS A 157 -8.01 6.78 32.94
CA LYS A 157 -8.72 5.71 33.65
C LYS A 157 -8.36 5.72 35.15
N LYS A 158 -7.07 5.67 35.51
CA LYS A 158 -6.61 5.76 36.91
C LYS A 158 -7.05 7.05 37.62
N LYS A 159 -6.93 8.21 36.96
CA LYS A 159 -7.41 9.50 37.52
C LYS A 159 -8.91 9.47 37.78
N SER A 160 -9.69 8.87 36.88
CA SER A 160 -11.14 8.73 37.05
C SER A 160 -11.51 7.79 38.20
N GLU A 161 -10.78 6.68 38.36
CA GLU A 161 -10.95 5.74 39.47
C GLU A 161 -10.64 6.40 40.81
N LEU A 162 -9.55 7.16 40.91
CA LEU A 162 -9.20 7.92 42.11
C LEU A 162 -10.26 8.97 42.46
N LYS A 163 -10.78 9.71 41.45
CA LYS A 163 -11.87 10.66 41.65
C LYS A 163 -13.17 9.97 42.09
N LYS A 164 -13.50 8.80 41.54
CA LYS A 164 -14.66 8.00 41.93
C LYS A 164 -14.54 7.47 43.36
N ARG A 165 -13.36 6.98 43.76
CA ARG A 165 -13.08 6.54 45.14
C ARG A 165 -13.28 7.67 46.14
N LYS A 166 -12.66 8.84 45.90
CA LYS A 166 -12.81 10.02 46.77
C LYS A 166 -14.28 10.47 46.94
N ARG A 167 -15.09 10.39 45.89
CA ARG A 167 -16.53 10.72 45.96
C ARG A 167 -17.36 9.69 46.74
N LYS A 168 -16.93 8.43 46.79
CA LYS A 168 -17.58 7.35 47.54
C LYS A 168 -17.32 7.52 49.05
N ASP A 169 -16.12 7.93 49.43
CA ASP A 169 -15.76 8.18 50.83
C ASP A 169 -16.49 9.41 51.42
N THR A 170 -16.85 10.39 50.58
CA THR A 170 -17.63 11.58 51.00
C THR A 170 -19.15 11.37 50.97
N LYS A 171 -19.64 10.24 50.45
CA LYS A 171 -21.06 9.86 50.48
C LYS A 171 -21.23 8.61 51.35
N LYS A 172 -21.07 8.76 52.66
CA LYS A 172 -21.77 7.88 53.61
C LYS A 172 -23.23 8.34 53.65
N PRO A 173 -24.22 7.54 53.20
CA PRO A 173 -25.59 7.74 53.61
C PRO A 173 -25.73 7.30 55.07
N GLU A 174 -26.02 8.25 55.96
CA GLU A 174 -26.73 7.95 57.19
C GLU A 174 -28.16 7.59 56.81
N ALA A 175 -28.52 6.30 56.84
CA ALA A 175 -29.86 5.81 57.15
C ALA A 175 -29.90 4.28 57.12
N GLU A 176 -30.75 3.73 57.99
CA GLU A 176 -31.16 2.32 58.15
C GLU A 176 -30.37 1.48 59.15
N LYS A 177 -30.69 1.71 60.43
CA LYS A 177 -30.67 0.69 61.48
C LYS A 177 -31.99 -0.08 61.42
N GLU A 178 -31.98 -1.31 60.94
CA GLU A 178 -33.06 -2.31 61.12
C GLU A 178 -32.67 -3.25 62.28
N PRO A 179 -33.57 -3.55 63.24
CA PRO A 179 -33.25 -4.39 64.40
C PRO A 179 -33.22 -5.88 64.05
N LEU A 180 -32.15 -6.56 64.48
CA LEU A 180 -31.97 -8.01 64.35
C LEU A 180 -33.12 -8.78 65.02
N GLY A 181 -33.98 -9.38 64.19
CA GLY A 181 -35.09 -10.25 64.56
C GLY A 181 -34.64 -11.57 65.20
N GLN A 182 -35.48 -12.02 66.13
CA GLN A 182 -35.29 -13.15 67.03
C GLN A 182 -35.15 -14.50 66.30
N LYS A 183 -34.19 -15.33 66.71
CA LYS A 183 -34.05 -16.73 66.30
C LYS A 183 -35.26 -17.55 66.82
N LYS A 184 -36.03 -18.15 65.91
CA LYS A 184 -36.89 -19.29 66.24
C LYS A 184 -36.27 -20.55 65.64
N VAL A 185 -35.91 -21.47 66.53
CA VAL A 185 -35.53 -22.85 66.25
C VAL A 185 -36.77 -23.65 65.87
N SER A 186 -36.69 -24.44 64.80
CA SER A 186 -37.63 -25.54 64.55
C SER A 186 -36.84 -26.73 64.03
N PHE A 187 -36.78 -27.78 64.84
CA PHE A 187 -36.27 -29.10 64.50
C PHE A 187 -37.46 -30.06 64.63
N ALA A 188 -37.91 -30.62 63.50
CA ALA A 188 -38.73 -31.83 63.38
C ALA A 188 -38.66 -32.27 61.91
#